data_AF-A0A537JML1-F1
#
_entry.id   AF-A0A537JML1-F1
#
_cell.length_a   1.000
_cell.length_b   1.000
_cell.length_c   1.000
_cell.angle_alpha   90.00
_cell.angle_beta   90.00
_cell.angle_gamma   90.00
#
_symmetry.space_group_name_H-M   'P 1'
#
loop_
_entity.id
_entity.type
_entity.pdbx_description
1 polymer ?
#
loop_
_entity_poly.entity_id
_entity_poly.type
_entity_poly.pdbx_seq_one_letter_code
_entity_poly.pdbx_strand_id
1 'polypeptide(L)'
;MITQRSGGAVSLEDFIGELSRLRGDLGRCSREIAETNGRRDLSFSIIAALDELDQWCLWLYRKTHLEQAFFEKLHLEQRLRTLISTEAYEVYQELMNVEEREREFLGKEASDIKRLMLTEDGSAPPGLEN
;
A
#
# COMPACT_ATOMS: atom_id res chain seq x y z
N MET A 1 -3.28 26.23 23.34
CA MET A 1 -2.47 25.41 24.27
C MET A 1 -2.47 24.00 23.70
N ILE A 2 -1.45 23.66 22.92
CA ILE A 2 -1.35 22.33 22.27
C ILE A 2 -0.74 21.40 23.31
N THR A 3 -1.56 20.57 23.92
CA THR A 3 -1.10 19.46 24.77
C THR A 3 -0.33 18.49 23.91
N GLN A 4 1.00 18.60 23.91
CA GLN A 4 1.89 17.52 23.48
C GLN A 4 1.58 16.31 24.35
N ARG A 5 0.83 15.35 23.81
CA ARG A 5 0.81 14.00 24.34
C ARG A 5 2.21 13.44 24.14
N SER A 6 2.93 13.19 25.24
CA SER A 6 4.08 12.30 25.25
C SER A 6 3.59 10.89 24.90
N GLY A 7 3.48 10.60 23.61
CA GLY A 7 3.17 9.25 23.15
C GLY A 7 4.36 8.37 23.44
N GLY A 8 4.23 7.49 24.45
CA GLY A 8 5.10 6.31 24.53
C GLY A 8 5.04 5.59 23.19
N ALA A 9 6.18 5.07 22.72
CA ALA A 9 6.27 4.41 21.43
C ALA A 9 5.20 3.33 21.33
N VAL A 10 4.15 3.59 20.54
CA VAL A 10 3.11 2.60 20.23
C VAL A 10 3.81 1.49 19.44
N SER A 11 3.64 0.23 19.86
CA SER A 11 4.24 -0.87 19.13
C SER A 11 3.64 -0.96 17.73
N LEU A 12 4.41 -1.46 16.76
CA LEU A 12 3.92 -1.62 15.39
C LEU A 12 2.67 -2.51 15.33
N GLU A 13 2.61 -3.52 16.19
CA GLU A 13 1.48 -4.44 16.31
C GLU A 13 0.22 -3.73 16.84
N ASP A 14 0.37 -2.87 17.86
CA ASP A 14 -0.73 -2.06 18.37
C ASP A 14 -1.26 -1.10 17.30
N PHE A 15 -0.36 -0.47 16.55
CA PHE A 15 -0.72 0.45 15.47
C PHE A 15 -1.45 -0.25 14.31
N ILE A 16 -1.00 -1.43 13.88
CA ILE A 16 -1.71 -2.28 12.90
C ILE A 16 -3.12 -2.65 13.41
N GLY A 17 -3.24 -2.92 14.72
CA GLY A 17 -4.51 -3.18 15.39
C GLY A 17 -5.45 -1.97 15.36
N GLU A 18 -4.94 -0.76 15.59
CA GLU A 18 -5.70 0.49 15.50
C GLU A 18 -6.21 0.77 14.08
N LEU A 19 -5.36 0.60 13.06
CA LEU A 19 -5.75 0.73 11.65
C LEU A 19 -6.86 -0.26 11.27
N SER A 20 -6.76 -1.50 11.77
CA SER A 20 -7.78 -2.53 11.54
C SER A 20 -9.14 -2.16 12.15
N ARG A 21 -9.15 -1.53 13.33
CA ARG A 21 -10.37 -1.03 13.98
C ARG A 21 -10.96 0.15 13.21
N LEU A 22 -10.14 1.13 12.83
CA LEU A 22 -10.55 2.28 12.03
C LEU A 22 -11.21 1.83 10.72
N ARG A 23 -10.65 0.81 10.06
CA ARG A 23 -11.24 0.22 8.86
C ARG A 23 -12.65 -0.34 9.11
N GLY A 24 -12.85 -1.01 10.25
CA GLY A 24 -14.17 -1.51 10.67
C GLY A 24 -15.18 -0.38 10.90
N ASP A 25 -14.74 0.70 11.53
CA ASP A 25 -15.56 1.88 11.79
C ASP A 25 -15.92 2.62 10.49
N LEU A 26 -14.97 2.78 9.56
CA LEU A 26 -15.22 3.36 8.23
C LEU A 26 -16.21 2.51 7.41
N GLY A 27 -16.09 1.18 7.46
CA GLY A 27 -17.06 0.28 6.83
C GLY A 27 -18.46 0.37 7.43
N ARG A 28 -18.57 0.67 8.74
CA ARG A 28 -19.87 0.96 9.38
C ARG A 28 -20.42 2.31 8.91
N CYS A 29 -19.59 3.34 8.92
CA CYS A 29 -19.97 4.69 8.49
C CYS A 29 -20.49 4.70 7.04
N SER A 30 -19.79 4.04 6.10
CA SER A 30 -20.25 3.95 4.70
C SER A 30 -21.59 3.22 4.56
N ARG A 31 -21.86 2.17 5.36
CA ARG A 31 -23.19 1.52 5.39
C ARG A 31 -24.28 2.46 5.90
N GLU A 32 -24.02 3.19 6.98
CA GLU A 32 -24.97 4.16 7.55
C GLU A 32 -25.27 5.30 6.56
N ILE A 33 -24.27 5.75 5.79
CA ILE A 33 -24.45 6.73 4.71
C ILE A 33 -25.35 6.16 3.61
N ALA A 34 -25.09 4.93 3.14
CA ALA A 34 -25.89 4.28 2.11
C ALA A 34 -27.36 4.08 2.55
N GLU A 35 -27.58 3.66 3.80
CA GLU A 35 -28.91 3.53 4.39
C GLU A 35 -29.64 4.88 4.47
N THR A 36 -28.91 5.95 4.79
CA THR A 36 -29.48 7.30 4.89
C THR A 36 -29.82 7.84 3.50
N ASN A 37 -28.93 7.68 2.51
CA ASN A 37 -29.13 8.15 1.14
C ASN A 37 -30.31 7.44 0.44
N GLY A 38 -30.67 6.22 0.86
CA GLY A 38 -31.84 5.50 0.36
C GLY A 38 -33.20 6.08 0.82
N ARG A 39 -33.22 7.09 1.70
CA ARG A 39 -34.45 7.72 2.20
C ARG A 39 -34.98 8.76 1.20
N ARG A 40 -36.31 8.78 1.03
CA ARG A 40 -36.99 9.59 -0.01
C ARG A 40 -37.19 11.06 0.37
N ASP A 41 -36.89 11.44 1.61
CA ASP A 41 -37.21 12.74 2.21
C ASP A 41 -35.98 13.64 2.44
N LEU A 42 -34.88 13.38 1.73
CA LEU A 42 -33.66 14.19 1.84
C LEU A 42 -33.69 15.40 0.90
N SER A 43 -33.23 16.55 1.41
CA SER A 43 -32.95 17.70 0.55
C SER A 43 -31.69 17.48 -0.27
N PHE A 44 -31.58 18.16 -1.42
CA PHE A 44 -30.40 18.11 -2.29
C PHE A 44 -29.10 18.44 -1.54
N SER A 45 -29.13 19.42 -0.62
CA SER A 45 -27.98 19.78 0.20
C SER A 45 -27.49 18.64 1.10
N ILE A 46 -28.41 17.82 1.62
CA ILE A 46 -28.08 16.67 2.46
C ILE A 46 -27.51 15.55 1.59
N ILE A 47 -28.09 15.30 0.41
CA ILE A 47 -27.57 14.31 -0.55
C ILE A 47 -26.13 14.64 -0.94
N ALA A 48 -25.84 15.89 -1.31
CA ALA A 48 -24.49 16.32 -1.68
C ALA A 48 -23.48 16.14 -0.52
N ALA A 49 -23.89 16.44 0.72
CA ALA A 49 -23.03 16.24 1.89
C ALA A 49 -22.79 14.75 2.19
N LEU A 50 -23.78 13.88 1.97
CA LEU A 50 -23.64 12.43 2.11
C LEU A 50 -22.70 11.85 1.05
N ASP A 51 -22.80 12.30 -0.20
CA ASP A 51 -21.89 11.89 -1.28
C ASP A 51 -20.45 12.30 -0.99
N GLU A 52 -20.23 13.52 -0.49
CA GLU A 52 -18.89 13.97 -0.09
C GLU A 52 -18.35 13.13 1.07
N LEU A 53 -19.18 12.84 2.08
CA LEU A 53 -18.78 12.01 3.21
C LEU A 53 -18.45 10.57 2.80
N ASP A 54 -19.19 9.99 1.83
CA ASP A 54 -18.89 8.67 1.29
C ASP A 54 -17.54 8.65 0.55
N GLN A 55 -17.25 9.68 -0.26
CA GLN A 55 -15.95 9.83 -0.92
C GLN A 55 -14.80 9.91 0.09
N TRP A 56 -14.97 10.66 1.18
CA TRP A 56 -13.99 10.72 2.26
C TRP A 56 -13.81 9.36 2.96
N CYS A 57 -14.91 8.65 3.22
CA CYS A 57 -14.85 7.30 3.81
C CYS A 57 -14.10 6.32 2.90
N LEU A 58 -14.36 6.34 1.60
CA LEU A 58 -13.66 5.52 0.61
C LEU A 58 -12.17 5.85 0.54
N TRP A 59 -11.82 7.13 0.49
CA TRP A 59 -10.44 7.57 0.47
C TRP A 59 -9.68 7.14 1.74
N LEU A 60 -10.26 7.38 2.92
CA LEU A 60 -9.69 6.98 4.20
C LEU A 60 -9.53 5.46 4.27
N TYR A 61 -10.56 4.71 3.88
CA TYR A 61 -10.54 3.24 3.89
C TYR A 61 -9.38 2.71 3.03
N ARG A 62 -9.23 3.24 1.81
CA ARG A 62 -8.13 2.90 0.91
C ARG A 62 -6.77 3.23 1.54
N LYS A 63 -6.63 4.42 2.13
CA LYS A 63 -5.38 4.86 2.75
C LYS A 63 -5.00 3.97 3.93
N THR A 64 -5.92 3.73 4.85
CA THR A 64 -5.72 2.84 6.00
C THR A 64 -5.33 1.43 5.57
N HIS A 65 -5.95 0.90 4.51
CA HIS A 65 -5.62 -0.42 3.99
C HIS A 65 -4.19 -0.49 3.41
N LEU A 66 -3.76 0.55 2.70
CA LEU A 66 -2.40 0.63 2.15
C LEU A 66 -1.35 0.80 3.25
N GLU A 67 -1.63 1.63 4.25
CA GLU A 67 -0.75 1.81 5.41
C GLU A 67 -0.60 0.50 6.20
N GLN A 68 -1.69 -0.22 6.46
CA GLN A 68 -1.64 -1.51 7.14
C GLN A 68 -0.76 -2.51 6.37
N ALA A 69 -0.98 -2.66 5.06
CA ALA A 69 -0.19 -3.58 4.23
C ALA A 69 1.30 -3.20 4.21
N PHE A 70 1.61 -1.90 4.22
CA PHE A 70 2.99 -1.43 4.32
C PHE A 70 3.65 -1.85 5.64
N PHE A 71 2.97 -1.65 6.77
CA PHE A 71 3.52 -2.01 8.08
C PHE A 71 3.64 -3.52 8.29
N GLU A 72 2.69 -4.31 7.78
CA GLU A 72 2.78 -5.77 7.78
C GLU A 72 4.00 -6.24 6.98
N LYS A 73 4.25 -5.67 5.80
CA LYS A 73 5.47 -5.95 5.01
C LYS A 73 6.74 -5.60 5.77
N LEU A 74 6.79 -4.41 6.37
CA LEU A 74 7.95 -3.94 7.12
C LEU A 74 8.26 -4.87 8.31
N HIS A 75 7.23 -5.32 9.02
CA HIS A 75 7.37 -6.27 10.12
C HIS A 75 7.94 -7.62 9.63
N LEU A 76 7.39 -8.15 8.54
CA LEU A 76 7.87 -9.40 7.95
C LEU A 76 9.31 -9.28 7.45
N GLU A 77 9.68 -8.17 6.84
CA GLU A 77 11.04 -7.91 6.37
C GLU A 77 12.03 -7.84 7.54
N GLN A 78 11.69 -7.12 8.61
CA GLN A 78 12.51 -7.06 9.82
C GLN A 78 12.71 -8.46 10.42
N ARG A 79 11.63 -9.25 10.50
CA ARG A 79 11.71 -10.63 10.99
C ARG A 79 12.55 -11.51 10.07
N LEU A 80 12.39 -11.39 8.76
CA LEU A 80 13.18 -12.15 7.79
C LEU A 80 14.67 -11.87 7.95
N ARG A 81 15.07 -10.59 8.07
CA ARG A 81 16.48 -10.19 8.31
C ARG A 81 17.09 -10.82 9.56
N THR A 82 16.29 -11.10 10.59
CA THR A 82 16.79 -11.78 11.81
C THR A 82 16.96 -13.29 11.67
N LEU A 83 16.33 -13.91 10.67
CA LEU A 83 16.26 -15.37 10.53
C LEU A 83 17.25 -15.94 9.51
N ILE A 84 17.70 -15.14 8.56
CA ILE A 84 18.56 -15.57 7.45
C ILE A 84 20.01 -15.13 7.67
N SER A 85 20.96 -15.86 7.08
CA SER A 85 22.35 -15.40 7.05
C SER A 85 22.47 -14.17 6.14
N THR A 86 23.53 -13.38 6.34
CA THR A 86 23.79 -12.18 5.53
C THR A 86 23.90 -12.53 4.04
N GLU A 87 24.56 -13.64 3.70
CA GLU A 87 24.75 -14.10 2.33
C GLU A 87 23.42 -14.50 1.68
N ALA A 88 22.52 -15.16 2.43
CA ALA A 88 21.19 -15.49 1.95
C ALA A 88 20.33 -14.23 1.74
N TYR A 89 20.53 -13.20 2.57
CA TYR A 89 19.87 -11.91 2.39
C TYR A 89 20.36 -11.16 1.16
N GLU A 90 21.65 -11.19 0.86
CA GLU A 90 22.23 -10.58 -0.35
C GLU A 90 21.62 -11.20 -1.62
N VAL A 91 21.59 -12.52 -1.72
CA VAL A 91 20.95 -13.23 -2.85
C VAL A 91 19.46 -12.89 -2.94
N TYR A 92 18.76 -12.81 -1.81
CA TYR A 92 17.35 -12.40 -1.79
C TYR A 92 17.16 -10.96 -2.30
N GLN A 93 18.03 -10.02 -1.93
CA GLN A 93 17.98 -8.64 -2.45
C GLN A 93 18.25 -8.58 -3.96
N GLU A 94 19.22 -9.36 -4.45
CA GLU A 94 19.48 -9.48 -5.89
C GLU A 94 18.26 -10.02 -6.64
N LEU A 95 17.62 -11.06 -6.11
CA LEU A 95 16.39 -11.63 -6.68
C LEU A 95 15.27 -10.58 -6.73
N MET A 96 15.01 -9.87 -5.62
CA MET A 96 13.99 -8.81 -5.59
C MET A 96 14.26 -7.69 -6.62
N ASN A 97 15.53 -7.34 -6.83
CA ASN A 97 15.91 -6.35 -7.85
C ASN A 97 15.70 -6.87 -9.28
N VAL A 98 15.86 -8.18 -9.52
CA VAL A 98 15.53 -8.80 -10.82
C VAL A 98 14.01 -8.79 -11.03
N GLU A 99 13.24 -9.19 -10.03
CA GLU A 99 11.77 -9.22 -10.10
C GLU A 99 11.17 -7.82 -10.31
N GLU A 100 11.72 -6.78 -9.68
CA GLU A 100 11.24 -5.41 -9.89
C GLU A 100 11.52 -4.95 -11.32
N ARG A 101 12.74 -5.21 -11.85
CA ARG A 101 13.07 -4.91 -13.25
C ARG A 101 12.17 -5.66 -14.23
N GLU A 102 11.86 -6.92 -13.95
CA GLU A 102 10.91 -7.71 -14.75
C GLU A 102 9.52 -7.07 -14.73
N ARG A 103 9.01 -6.70 -13.54
CA ARG A 103 7.70 -6.05 -13.41
C ARG A 103 7.65 -4.71 -14.14
N GLU A 104 8.68 -3.89 -13.99
CA GLU A 104 8.82 -2.63 -14.71
C GLU A 104 8.83 -2.85 -16.23
N PHE A 105 9.52 -3.89 -16.71
CA PHE A 105 9.57 -4.24 -18.13
C PHE A 105 8.23 -4.74 -18.66
N LEU A 106 7.53 -5.60 -17.90
CA LEU A 106 6.18 -6.08 -18.22
C LEU A 106 5.15 -4.95 -18.29
N GLY A 107 5.35 -3.87 -17.52
CA GLY A 107 4.51 -2.67 -17.57
C GLY A 107 4.79 -1.72 -18.74
N LYS A 108 5.77 -2.01 -19.61
CA LYS A 108 6.12 -1.14 -20.74
C LYS A 108 5.20 -1.36 -21.94
N GLU A 109 4.92 -0.29 -22.66
CA GLU A 109 4.23 -0.33 -23.93
C GLU A 109 5.13 -0.81 -25.08
N ALA A 110 4.54 -1.37 -26.13
CA ALA A 110 5.27 -1.93 -27.27
C ALA A 110 6.18 -0.91 -27.99
N SER A 111 5.82 0.38 -27.96
CA SER A 111 6.66 1.46 -28.49
C SER A 111 7.95 1.68 -27.69
N ASP A 112 7.88 1.52 -26.37
CA ASP A 112 9.03 1.67 -25.49
C ASP A 112 9.94 0.44 -25.55
N ILE A 113 9.35 -0.75 -25.67
CA ILE A 113 10.09 -1.99 -25.94
C ILE A 113 10.87 -1.87 -27.26
N LYS A 114 10.23 -1.40 -28.34
CA LYS A 114 10.91 -1.16 -29.63
C LYS A 114 12.05 -0.16 -29.52
N ARG A 115 11.91 0.88 -28.70
CA ARG A 115 12.98 1.87 -28.48
C ARG A 115 14.16 1.23 -27.75
N LEU A 116 13.89 0.44 -26.71
CA LEU A 116 14.92 -0.26 -25.93
C LEU A 116 15.70 -1.27 -26.78
N MET A 117 14.99 -2.07 -27.60
CA MET A 117 15.61 -3.04 -28.51
C MET A 117 16.59 -2.41 -29.51
N LEU A 118 16.40 -1.15 -29.88
CA LEU A 118 17.29 -0.43 -30.80
C LEU A 118 18.53 0.16 -30.09
N THR A 119 18.56 0.13 -28.76
CA THR A 119 19.62 0.71 -27.91
C THR A 119 20.37 -0.32 -27.05
N GLU A 120 19.88 -1.55 -26.96
CA GLU A 120 20.57 -2.63 -26.24
C GLU A 120 21.71 -3.21 -27.08
N ASP A 121 22.94 -2.96 -26.64
CA ASP A 121 24.11 -3.73 -27.07
C ASP A 121 24.09 -5.05 -26.29
N GLY A 122 23.75 -6.16 -26.96
CA GLY A 122 23.48 -7.50 -26.40
C GLY A 122 24.62 -8.14 -25.59
N SER A 123 24.99 -7.51 -24.49
CA SER A 123 25.98 -7.96 -23.53
C SER A 123 25.32 -8.89 -22.50
N ALA A 124 26.02 -9.98 -22.18
CA ALA A 124 25.54 -10.98 -21.25
C ALA A 124 25.29 -10.37 -19.86
N PRO A 125 24.26 -10.83 -19.11
CA PRO A 125 24.00 -10.31 -17.78
C PRO A 125 25.19 -10.59 -16.85
N PRO A 126 25.65 -9.60 -16.07
CA PRO A 126 26.74 -9.79 -15.13
C PRO A 126 26.32 -10.80 -14.06
N GLY A 127 27.06 -11.90 -13.92
CA GLY A 127 26.85 -12.92 -12.88
C GLY A 127 26.60 -14.36 -13.36
N LEU A 128 26.51 -14.61 -14.67
CA LEU A 128 26.43 -15.97 -15.23
C LEU A 128 27.78 -16.52 -15.75
N GLU A 129 28.88 -15.83 -15.45
CA GLU A 129 30.23 -16.35 -15.70
C GLU A 129 30.69 -17.18 -14.50
N ASN A 130 30.31 -18.46 -14.49
CA ASN A 130 31.05 -19.56 -13.88
C ASN A 130 30.68 -20.88 -14.58
#